data_AF-A0AAD6SK17-F1
#
_entry.id   AF-A0AAD6SK17-F1
#
_cell.length_a   1.000
_cell.length_b   1.000
_cell.length_c   1.000
_cell.angle_alpha   90.00
_cell.angle_beta   90.00
_cell.angle_gamma   90.00
#
_symmetry.space_group_name_H-M   'P 1'
#
loop_
_entity.id
_entity.type
_entity.pdbx_description
1 polymer ?
#
loop_
_entity_poly.entity_id
_entity_poly.type
_entity_poly.pdbx_seq_one_letter_code
_entity_poly.pdbx_strand_id
1 'polypeptide(L)'
;MASTQALKPLSVHIISDSICPFCYLGYKQITRAIESAKKEGLPLAFSLRFKPFLLDPTLPMDTPVNKRDRYVKKFGAARVDGMERWRHASSSWVRRSRTT
;
A
#
# COMPACT_ATOMS: atom_id res chain seq x y z
N MET A 1 -35.06 -19.07 -3.09
CA MET A 1 -35.41 -17.72 -3.58
C MET A 1 -34.34 -16.76 -3.07
N ALA A 2 -33.43 -16.32 -3.94
CA ALA A 2 -32.39 -15.36 -3.57
C ALA A 2 -33.07 -14.01 -3.31
N SER A 3 -32.96 -13.51 -2.08
CA SER A 3 -33.51 -12.21 -1.69
C SER A 3 -32.76 -11.12 -2.46
N THR A 4 -33.46 -10.41 -3.35
CA THR A 4 -32.94 -9.23 -4.05
C THR A 4 -32.82 -8.08 -3.05
N GLN A 5 -31.74 -8.06 -2.28
CA GLN A 5 -31.44 -6.93 -1.40
C GLN A 5 -30.89 -5.77 -2.22
N ALA A 6 -31.44 -4.57 -2.01
CA ALA A 6 -30.98 -3.35 -2.67
C ALA A 6 -29.52 -3.06 -2.26
N LEU A 7 -28.66 -2.80 -3.24
CA LEU A 7 -27.25 -2.51 -3.00
C LEU A 7 -27.10 -1.13 -2.35
N LYS A 8 -26.45 -1.07 -1.19
CA LYS A 8 -26.07 0.18 -0.54
C LYS A 8 -24.78 0.73 -1.17
N PRO A 9 -24.78 1.95 -1.72
CA PRO A 9 -23.58 2.53 -2.31
C PRO A 9 -22.56 2.88 -1.22
N LEU A 10 -21.30 2.56 -1.47
CA LEU A 10 -20.17 2.86 -0.59
C LEU A 10 -19.01 3.46 -1.40
N SER A 11 -18.67 4.71 -1.13
CA SER A 11 -17.55 5.39 -1.78
C SER A 11 -16.28 5.29 -0.94
N VAL A 12 -15.21 4.81 -1.55
CA VAL A 12 -13.89 4.67 -0.94
C VAL A 12 -12.95 5.66 -1.61
N HIS A 13 -12.46 6.62 -0.83
CA HIS A 13 -11.43 7.56 -1.27
C HIS A 13 -10.05 7.03 -0.85
N ILE A 14 -9.19 6.78 -1.84
CA ILE A 14 -7.82 6.30 -1.61
C ILE A 14 -6.88 7.48 -1.82
N ILE A 15 -6.32 8.00 -0.73
CA ILE A 15 -5.27 9.03 -0.76
C ILE A 15 -3.93 8.29 -0.86
N SER A 16 -3.19 8.50 -1.95
CA SER A 16 -1.97 7.72 -2.21
C SER A 16 -0.89 8.53 -2.92
N ASP A 17 0.35 8.16 -2.64
CA ASP A 17 1.56 8.60 -3.33
C ASP A 17 2.24 7.39 -4.00
N SER A 18 2.87 7.60 -5.16
CA SER A 18 3.62 6.58 -5.92
C SER A 18 4.87 6.10 -5.19
N ILE A 19 5.51 6.93 -4.35
CA ILE A 19 6.73 6.55 -3.61
C ILE A 19 6.46 5.79 -2.31
N CYS A 20 5.19 5.69 -1.91
CA CYS A 20 4.75 5.13 -0.64
C CYS A 20 4.53 3.61 -0.75
N PRO A 21 5.40 2.75 -0.18
CA PRO A 21 5.23 1.30 -0.28
C PRO A 21 3.99 0.79 0.46
N PHE A 22 3.61 1.46 1.56
CA PHE A 22 2.43 1.10 2.33
C PHE A 22 1.12 1.44 1.62
N CYS A 23 1.12 2.45 0.75
CA CYS A 23 -0.04 2.83 -0.04
C CYS A 23 -0.41 1.72 -1.03
N TYR A 24 0.60 1.09 -1.66
CA TYR A 24 0.39 -0.10 -2.48
C TYR A 24 -0.13 -1.29 -1.65
N LEU A 25 0.46 -1.54 -0.47
CA LEU A 25 0.01 -2.61 0.41
C LEU A 25 -1.44 -2.41 0.87
N GLY A 26 -1.80 -1.19 1.27
CA GLY A 26 -3.15 -0.81 1.67
C GLY A 26 -4.16 -0.99 0.53
N TYR A 27 -3.80 -0.57 -0.69
CA TYR A 27 -4.64 -0.84 -1.87
C TYR A 27 -4.92 -2.33 -2.05
N LYS A 28 -3.89 -3.19 -1.96
CA LYS A 28 -4.08 -4.65 -2.08
C LYS A 28 -4.95 -5.23 -0.97
N GLN A 29 -4.90 -4.69 0.24
CA GLN A 29 -5.78 -5.11 1.34
C GLN A 29 -7.22 -4.68 1.09
N ILE A 30 -7.45 -3.43 0.64
CA ILE A 30 -8.77 -2.92 0.28
C ILE A 30 -9.40 -3.77 -0.84
N THR A 31 -8.65 -4.07 -1.90
CA THR A 31 -9.17 -4.90 -3.00
C THR A 31 -9.57 -6.30 -2.53
N ARG A 32 -8.77 -6.92 -1.64
CA ARG A 32 -9.09 -8.21 -1.04
C ARG A 32 -10.36 -8.13 -0.18
N ALA A 33 -10.51 -7.09 0.63
CA ALA A 33 -11.70 -6.90 1.45
C ALA A 33 -12.97 -6.74 0.59
N ILE A 34 -12.88 -6.01 -0.54
CA ILE A 34 -13.98 -5.86 -1.50
C ILE A 34 -14.33 -7.22 -2.14
N GLU A 35 -13.33 -8.02 -2.51
CA GLU A 35 -13.56 -9.37 -3.02
C GLU A 35 -14.23 -10.28 -1.99
N SER A 36 -13.79 -10.25 -0.73
CA SER A 36 -14.44 -11.00 0.36
C SER A 36 -15.88 -10.56 0.59
N ALA A 37 -16.14 -9.25 0.63
CA ALA A 37 -17.48 -8.69 0.78
C ALA A 37 -18.45 -9.17 -0.33
N LYS A 38 -17.96 -9.25 -1.58
CA LYS A 38 -18.73 -9.79 -2.71
C LYS A 38 -19.00 -11.29 -2.55
N LYS A 39 -18.01 -12.06 -2.10
CA LYS A 39 -18.16 -13.52 -1.87
C LYS A 39 -19.15 -13.84 -0.74
N GLU A 40 -19.18 -13.01 0.30
CA GLU A 40 -20.13 -13.13 1.41
C GLU A 40 -21.54 -12.63 1.06
N GLY A 41 -21.75 -12.11 -0.16
CA GLY A 41 -23.06 -11.64 -0.61
C GLY A 41 -23.53 -10.36 0.08
N LEU A 42 -22.60 -9.53 0.59
CA LEU A 42 -22.96 -8.26 1.21
C LEU A 42 -23.63 -7.35 0.17
N PRO A 43 -24.77 -6.70 0.50
CA PRO A 43 -25.50 -5.84 -0.43
C PRO A 43 -24.83 -4.47 -0.56
N LEU A 44 -23.59 -4.43 -1.05
CA LEU A 44 -22.76 -3.22 -1.16
C LEU A 44 -22.34 -2.96 -2.62
N ALA A 45 -22.49 -1.71 -3.06
CA ALA A 45 -21.98 -1.22 -4.34
C ALA A 45 -20.77 -0.30 -4.10
N PHE A 46 -19.56 -0.78 -4.39
CA PHE A 46 -18.32 -0.05 -4.13
C PHE A 46 -17.94 0.91 -5.27
N SER A 47 -17.60 2.15 -4.93
CA SER A 47 -17.03 3.14 -5.85
C SER A 47 -15.68 3.64 -5.34
N LEU A 48 -14.59 3.33 -6.04
CA LEU A 48 -13.24 3.71 -5.65
C LEU A 48 -12.81 5.00 -6.36
N ARG A 49 -12.27 5.96 -5.61
CA ARG A 49 -11.73 7.22 -6.14
C ARG A 49 -10.33 7.46 -5.59
N PHE A 50 -9.35 7.62 -6.47
CA PHE A 50 -8.00 7.96 -6.08
C PHE A 50 -7.84 9.48 -5.93
N LYS A 51 -7.10 9.89 -4.91
CA LYS A 51 -6.73 11.27 -4.62
C LYS A 51 -5.20 11.32 -4.47
N PRO A 52 -4.50 12.14 -5.27
CA PRO A 52 -3.05 12.22 -5.20
C PRO A 52 -2.60 12.83 -3.88
N PHE A 53 -1.46 12.38 -3.38
CA PHE A 53 -0.78 12.93 -2.20
C PHE A 53 0.72 13.03 -2.47
N LEU A 54 1.36 14.06 -1.92
CA LEU A 54 2.81 14.22 -1.97
C LEU A 54 3.37 14.02 -0.56
N LEU A 55 4.03 12.87 -0.36
CA LEU A 55 4.66 12.48 0.89
C LEU A 55 5.92 13.30 1.18
N ASP A 56 6.61 13.73 0.13
CA ASP A 56 7.75 14.63 0.22
C ASP A 56 7.65 15.73 -0.85
N PRO A 57 7.01 16.88 -0.52
CA PRO A 57 6.85 18.00 -1.44
C PRO A 57 8.16 18.68 -1.86
N THR A 58 9.29 18.34 -1.22
CA THR A 58 10.60 18.97 -1.46
C THR A 58 11.49 18.14 -2.38
N LEU A 59 10.95 17.06 -2.96
CA LEU A 59 11.65 16.30 -3.99
C LEU A 59 11.75 17.13 -5.29
N PRO A 60 12.94 17.20 -5.91
CA PRO A 60 13.08 17.83 -7.21
C PRO A 60 12.33 17.02 -8.28
N MET A 61 11.66 17.72 -9.19
CA MET A 61 10.89 17.09 -10.28
C MET A 61 11.78 16.69 -11.46
N ASP A 62 12.93 17.36 -11.59
CA ASP A 62 13.75 17.33 -12.81
C ASP A 62 14.96 16.41 -12.68
N THR A 63 15.32 16.03 -11.44
CA THR A 63 16.52 15.25 -11.16
C THR A 63 16.21 14.05 -10.25
N PRO A 64 16.64 12.83 -10.63
CA PRO A 64 16.53 11.67 -9.76
C PRO A 64 17.38 11.86 -8.50
N VAL A 65 16.81 11.52 -7.34
CA VAL A 65 17.52 11.53 -6.07
C VAL A 65 17.78 10.10 -5.61
N ASN A 66 19.00 9.81 -5.15
CA ASN A 66 19.31 8.53 -4.54
C ASN A 66 18.46 8.34 -3.27
N LYS A 67 17.68 7.25 -3.25
CA LYS A 67 16.75 6.93 -2.16
C LYS A 67 17.48 6.78 -0.82
N ARG A 68 18.63 6.10 -0.79
CA ARG A 68 19.37 5.84 0.45
C ARG A 68 19.88 7.16 1.02
N ASP A 69 20.48 8.02 0.21
CA ASP A 69 20.99 9.32 0.66
C ASP A 69 19.87 10.22 1.21
N ARG A 70 18.74 10.27 0.51
CA ARG A 70 17.54 10.99 0.98
C ARG A 70 17.05 10.46 2.32
N TYR A 71 17.03 9.15 2.49
CA TYR A 71 16.57 8.50 3.71
C TYR A 71 17.55 8.71 4.86
N VAL A 72 18.86 8.66 4.61
CA VAL A 72 19.88 8.95 5.61
C VAL A 72 19.77 10.39 6.07
N LYS A 73 19.58 11.35 5.15
CA LYS A 73 19.34 12.76 5.48
C LYS A 73 18.07 12.96 6.31
N LYS A 74 17.01 12.21 6.04
CA LYS A 74 15.71 12.35 6.71
C LYS A 74 15.62 11.63 8.06
N PHE A 75 16.22 10.44 8.17
CA PHE A 75 16.00 9.51 9.28
C PHE A 75 17.27 9.14 10.06
N GLY A 76 18.46 9.47 9.54
CA GLY A 76 19.76 9.09 10.10
C GLY A 76 20.24 7.71 9.64
N ALA A 77 21.57 7.55 9.50
CA ALA A 77 22.21 6.35 8.95
C ALA A 77 21.85 5.06 9.71
N ALA A 78 21.95 5.09 11.04
CA ALA A 78 21.68 3.91 11.89
C ALA A 78 20.26 3.36 11.69
N ARG A 79 19.27 4.25 11.54
CA ARG A 79 17.87 3.86 11.32
C ARG A 79 17.66 3.28 9.93
N VAL A 80 18.27 3.89 8.91
CA VAL A 80 18.20 3.38 7.53
C VAL A 80 18.83 1.99 7.46
N ASP A 81 20.01 1.79 8.04
CA ASP A 81 20.67 0.48 8.05
C ASP A 81 19.82 -0.58 8.75
N GLY A 82 19.13 -0.21 9.84
CA GLY A 82 18.14 -1.08 10.48
C GLY A 82 16.99 -1.48 9.54
N MET A 83 16.42 -0.52 8.81
CA MET A 83 15.36 -0.78 7.82
C MET A 83 15.85 -1.70 6.69
N GLU A 84 17.08 -1.51 6.20
CA GLU A 84 17.64 -2.33 5.14
C GLU A 84 17.92 -3.76 5.60
N ARG A 85 18.52 -3.92 6.79
CA ARG A 85 18.72 -5.23 7.40
C ARG A 85 17.41 -5.98 7.54
N TRP A 86 16.35 -5.32 8.02
CA TRP A 86 15.04 -5.93 8.16
C TRP A 86 14.46 -6.37 6.82
N ARG A 87 14.56 -5.54 5.77
CA ARG A 87 14.15 -5.89 4.39
C ARG A 87 14.90 -7.11 3.85
N HIS A 88 16.21 -7.20 4.07
CA HIS A 88 17.00 -8.35 3.62
C HIS A 88 16.65 -9.62 4.41
N ALA A 89 16.52 -9.52 5.73
CA ALA A 89 16.13 -10.63 6.60
C ALA A 89 14.70 -11.14 6.29
N SER A 90 13.75 -10.24 6.04
CA SER A 90 12.40 -10.65 5.65
C SER A 90 12.40 -11.35 4.29
N SER A 91 13.24 -10.90 3.34
CA SER A 91 13.36 -11.55 2.02
C SER A 91 14.02 -12.92 2.08
N SER A 92 14.95 -13.16 3.00
CA SER A 92 15.57 -14.47 3.20
C SER A 92 14.60 -15.43 3.90
N TRP A 93 13.84 -14.94 4.88
CA TRP A 93 12.76 -15.71 5.51
C TRP A 93 11.67 -16.09 4.51
N VAL A 94 11.17 -15.15 3.70
CA VAL A 94 10.15 -15.43 2.66
C VAL A 94 10.64 -16.41 1.60
N ARG A 95 11.93 -16.35 1.23
CA ARG A 95 12.50 -17.35 0.30
C ARG A 95 12.54 -18.73 0.94
N ARG A 96 13.00 -18.82 2.19
CA ARG A 96 13.12 -20.08 2.92
C ARG A 96 11.76 -20.73 3.16
N SER A 97 10.73 -19.93 3.45
CA SER A 97 9.36 -20.41 3.69
C SER A 97 8.61 -20.84 2.41
N ARG A 98 9.16 -20.60 1.21
CA ARG A 98 8.59 -21.07 -0.07
C ARG A 98 9.23 -22.36 -0.58
N THR A 99 10.37 -22.75 -0.02
CA THR A 99 11.12 -23.98 -0.38
C THR A 99 10.84 -25.17 0.54
N THR A 100 10.02 -24.97 1.57
CA THR A 100 9.39 -26.00 2.42
C THR A 100 7.91 -25.99 2.16
#